data_AF-A0A969S2W5-F1
#
_entry.id   AF-A0A969S2W5-F1
#
_cell.length_a   1.000
_cell.length_b   1.000
_cell.length_c   1.000
_cell.angle_alpha   90.00
_cell.angle_beta   90.00
_cell.angle_gamma   90.00
#
_symmetry.space_group_name_H-M   'P 1'
#
loop_
_entity.id
_entity.type
_entity.pdbx_description
1 polymer ?
#
loop_
_entity_poly.entity_id
_entity_poly.type
_entity_poly.pdbx_seq_one_letter_code
_entity_poly.pdbx_strand_id
1 'polypeptide(L)'
;MIKAVEEGGSIRTVAKRFGVGKNFVQKLSTRKRTLGHIEAFPQGGGESPAMAHQEKIKEIVERQPDATLLEYSEMLRSETGDWVSPSAMCRTLGKLELTRKKKRCVPAKPKASGCSSSGSSIGSR
;
A
#
# COMPACT_ATOMS: atom_id res chain seq x y z
N MET A 1 0.88 32.43 -6.83
CA MET A 1 0.47 32.70 -5.44
C MET A 1 1.66 32.93 -4.51
N ILE A 2 2.54 31.94 -4.27
CA ILE A 2 3.71 32.15 -3.37
C ILE A 2 4.68 33.20 -3.91
N LYS A 3 4.90 33.23 -5.23
CA LYS A 3 5.68 34.30 -5.90
C LYS A 3 5.18 35.71 -5.53
N ALA A 4 3.85 35.91 -5.43
CA ALA A 4 3.28 37.19 -5.04
C ALA A 4 3.51 37.55 -3.56
N VAL A 5 3.81 36.57 -2.71
CA VAL A 5 4.26 36.79 -1.33
C VAL A 5 5.76 37.13 -1.31
N GLU A 6 6.55 36.50 -2.18
CA GLU A 6 8.00 36.76 -2.33
C GLU A 6 8.28 38.16 -2.91
N GLU A 7 7.41 38.64 -3.81
CA GLU A 7 7.40 40.00 -4.37
C GLU A 7 7.00 41.09 -3.34
N GLY A 8 6.87 40.74 -2.06
CA GLY A 8 6.54 41.68 -0.98
C GLY A 8 5.03 41.82 -0.68
N GLY A 9 4.18 41.02 -1.31
CA GLY A 9 2.75 41.03 -1.04
C GLY A 9 2.41 40.46 0.35
N SER A 10 1.64 41.22 1.12
CA SER A 10 1.11 40.72 2.41
C SER A 10 0.21 39.50 2.18
N ILE A 11 0.30 38.53 3.10
CA ILE A 11 -0.47 37.27 3.09
C ILE A 11 -1.98 37.54 2.91
N ARG A 12 -2.52 38.58 3.58
CA ARG A 12 -3.94 38.95 3.47
C ARG A 12 -4.31 39.48 2.08
N THR A 13 -3.44 40.26 1.47
CA THR A 13 -3.66 40.83 0.13
C THR A 13 -3.63 39.73 -0.93
N VAL A 14 -2.66 38.82 -0.81
CA VAL A 14 -2.54 37.64 -1.68
C VAL A 14 -3.77 36.73 -1.51
N ALA A 15 -4.21 36.48 -0.27
CA ALA A 15 -5.42 35.70 0.00
C ALA A 15 -6.65 36.26 -0.73
N LYS A 16 -6.89 37.57 -0.62
CA LYS A 16 -8.01 38.26 -1.28
C LYS A 16 -7.89 38.21 -2.80
N ARG A 17 -6.70 38.46 -3.35
CA ARG A 17 -6.45 38.44 -4.81
C ARG A 17 -6.73 37.08 -5.45
N PHE A 18 -6.42 35.99 -4.75
CA PHE A 18 -6.59 34.63 -5.25
C PHE A 18 -7.86 33.93 -4.71
N GLY A 19 -8.69 34.60 -3.90
CA GLY A 19 -9.94 34.04 -3.37
C GLY A 19 -9.75 32.86 -2.40
N VAL A 20 -8.63 32.77 -1.71
CA VAL A 20 -8.28 31.64 -0.83
C VAL A 20 -8.18 32.07 0.64
N GLY A 21 -8.32 31.12 1.56
CA GLY A 21 -8.18 31.39 2.98
C GLY A 21 -6.76 31.82 3.38
N LYS A 22 -6.64 32.75 4.33
CA LYS A 22 -5.33 33.25 4.84
C LYS A 22 -4.39 32.10 5.29
N ASN A 23 -4.95 31.08 5.93
CA ASN A 23 -4.20 29.94 6.46
C ASN A 23 -3.62 29.07 5.34
N PHE A 24 -4.25 29.03 4.17
CA PHE A 24 -3.76 28.29 3.01
C PHE A 24 -2.48 28.95 2.47
N VAL A 25 -2.51 30.27 2.27
CA VAL A 25 -1.33 31.07 1.86
C VAL A 25 -0.18 30.87 2.86
N GLN A 26 -0.50 30.93 4.15
CA GLN A 26 0.48 30.76 5.23
C GLN A 26 1.09 29.35 5.21
N LYS A 27 0.27 28.29 5.13
CA LYS A 27 0.74 26.90 5.03
C LYS A 27 1.67 26.69 3.84
N LEU A 28 1.31 27.24 2.68
CA LEU A 28 2.14 27.15 1.48
C LEU A 28 3.47 27.89 1.64
N SER A 29 3.44 29.10 2.21
CA SER A 29 4.67 29.87 2.48
C SER A 29 5.59 29.17 3.47
N THR A 30 5.05 28.63 4.58
CA THR A 30 5.81 27.84 5.54
C THR A 30 6.41 26.62 4.87
N ARG A 31 5.63 25.86 4.10
CA ARG A 31 6.11 24.66 3.38
C ARG A 31 7.28 24.98 2.45
N LYS A 32 7.17 26.07 1.66
CA LYS A 32 8.24 26.51 0.75
C LYS A 32 9.53 26.84 1.50
N ARG A 33 9.43 27.44 2.69
CA ARG A 33 10.59 27.75 3.55
C ARG A 33 11.20 26.52 4.19
N THR A 34 10.40 25.54 4.62
CA THR A 34 10.89 24.36 5.33
C THR A 34 11.37 23.25 4.41
N LEU A 35 10.68 23.01 3.29
CA LEU A 35 10.95 21.89 2.38
C LEU A 35 11.58 22.33 1.05
N GLY A 36 11.61 23.63 0.76
CA GLY A 36 12.10 24.15 -0.52
C GLY A 36 11.14 23.96 -1.71
N HIS A 37 10.07 23.17 -1.55
CA HIS A 37 9.05 22.92 -2.59
C HIS A 37 7.62 23.17 -2.09
N ILE A 38 6.68 23.20 -3.04
CA ILE A 38 5.25 23.50 -2.79
C ILE A 38 4.38 22.25 -3.00
N GLU A 39 4.96 21.19 -3.54
CA GLU A 39 4.24 19.98 -3.92
C GLU A 39 3.37 19.43 -2.78
N ALA A 40 2.25 18.83 -3.19
CA ALA A 40 1.37 18.15 -2.25
C ALA A 40 2.12 16.97 -1.64
N PHE A 41 1.96 16.78 -0.33
CA PHE A 41 2.39 15.54 0.28
C PHE A 41 1.58 14.38 -0.31
N PRO A 42 2.19 13.18 -0.43
CA PRO A 42 1.44 11.99 -0.77
C PRO A 42 0.26 11.86 0.20
N GLN A 43 -0.96 11.82 -0.36
CA GLN A 43 -2.18 11.70 0.42
C GLN A 43 -2.41 10.23 0.78
N GLY A 44 -2.51 9.95 2.09
CA GLY A 44 -2.82 8.62 2.61
C GLY A 44 -1.61 7.71 2.77
N GLY A 45 -1.87 6.48 3.26
CA GLY A 45 -0.86 5.45 3.48
C GLY A 45 -0.26 5.48 4.87
N GLY A 46 -0.92 4.84 5.84
CA GLY A 46 -0.24 4.40 7.04
C GLY A 46 0.63 3.19 6.72
N GLU A 47 1.82 3.13 7.30
CA GLU A 47 2.62 1.91 7.28
C GLU A 47 1.83 0.82 8.02
N SER A 48 1.66 -0.34 7.38
CA SER A 48 1.04 -1.47 8.06
C SER A 48 1.95 -1.87 9.23
N PRO A 49 1.42 -2.18 10.43
CA PRO A 49 2.24 -2.47 11.62
C PRO A 49 3.24 -3.62 11.39
N ALA A 50 2.89 -4.57 10.51
CA ALA A 50 3.78 -5.65 10.10
C ALA A 50 5.03 -5.18 9.31
N MET A 51 5.04 -3.96 8.77
CA MET A 51 6.24 -3.37 8.14
C MET A 51 7.27 -2.87 9.17
N ALA A 52 6.93 -2.80 10.46
CA ALA A 52 7.94 -2.58 11.49
C ALA A 52 8.87 -3.79 11.64
N HIS A 53 8.38 -4.99 11.32
CA HIS A 53 9.07 -6.27 11.55
C HIS A 53 9.52 -6.94 10.25
N GLN A 54 9.83 -6.16 9.22
CA GLN A 54 10.18 -6.67 7.89
C GLN A 54 11.36 -7.65 7.89
N GLU A 55 12.38 -7.38 8.70
CA GLU A 55 13.58 -8.23 8.80
C GLU A 55 13.22 -9.61 9.34
N LYS A 56 12.46 -9.67 10.43
CA LYS A 56 11.97 -10.93 11.01
C LYS A 56 11.06 -11.70 10.05
N ILE A 57 10.18 -11.01 9.32
CA ILE A 57 9.33 -11.64 8.30
C ILE A 57 10.20 -12.32 7.23
N LYS A 58 11.29 -11.68 6.80
CA LYS A 58 12.22 -12.27 5.83
C LYS A 58 12.88 -13.54 6.38
N GLU A 59 13.37 -13.50 7.62
CA GLU A 59 14.01 -14.66 8.28
C GLU A 59 13.04 -15.86 8.40
N ILE A 60 11.80 -15.62 8.82
CA ILE A 60 10.77 -16.67 8.95
C ILE A 60 10.47 -17.29 7.57
N VAL A 61 10.34 -16.45 6.53
CA VAL A 61 10.05 -16.91 5.16
C VAL A 61 11.23 -17.70 4.58
N GLU A 62 12.47 -17.31 4.85
CA GLU A 62 13.67 -18.06 4.44
C GLU A 62 13.75 -19.43 5.13
N ARG A 63 13.39 -19.51 6.42
CA ARG A 63 13.38 -20.77 7.17
C ARG A 63 12.28 -21.72 6.71
N GLN A 64 11.08 -21.20 6.44
CA GLN A 64 9.93 -21.99 6.00
C GLN A 64 9.19 -21.29 4.85
N PRO A 65 9.55 -21.58 3.58
CA PRO A 65 8.93 -20.94 2.42
C PRO A 65 7.57 -21.52 2.02
N ASP A 66 7.17 -22.66 2.60
CA ASP A 66 5.91 -23.36 2.27
C ASP A 66 4.85 -23.23 3.39
N ALA A 67 5.07 -22.37 4.39
CA ALA A 67 4.13 -22.13 5.47
C ALA A 67 2.89 -21.32 5.00
N THR A 68 1.78 -21.48 5.72
CA THR A 68 0.55 -20.74 5.44
C THR A 68 0.58 -19.32 6.03
N LEU A 69 -0.29 -18.41 5.55
CA LEU A 69 -0.38 -17.03 6.08
C LEU A 69 -0.72 -16.98 7.58
N LEU A 70 -1.51 -17.94 8.06
CA LEU A 70 -1.84 -18.07 9.49
C LEU A 70 -0.61 -18.50 10.29
N GLU A 71 0.12 -19.50 9.82
CA GLU A 71 1.37 -19.95 10.43
C GLU A 71 2.38 -18.80 10.52
N TYR A 72 2.54 -18.00 9.45
CA TYR A 72 3.40 -16.81 9.51
C TYR A 72 2.95 -15.80 10.57
N SER A 73 1.64 -15.59 10.74
CA SER A 73 1.15 -14.69 11.79
C SER A 73 1.40 -15.21 13.22
N GLU A 74 1.30 -16.52 13.43
CA GLU A 74 1.58 -17.16 14.71
C GLU A 74 3.07 -17.18 15.05
N MET A 75 3.92 -17.47 14.06
CA MET A 75 5.38 -17.40 14.22
C MET A 75 5.81 -15.98 14.54
N LEU A 76 5.28 -14.98 13.84
CA LEU A 76 5.64 -13.58 14.10
C LEU A 76 5.18 -13.12 15.49
N ARG A 77 4.00 -13.55 15.93
CA ARG A 77 3.53 -13.32 17.30
C ARG A 77 4.44 -13.98 18.33
N SER A 78 4.96 -15.18 18.05
CA SER A 78 5.83 -15.90 18.97
C SER A 78 7.21 -15.23 19.11
N GLU A 79 7.74 -14.65 18.03
CA GLU A 79 9.06 -14.01 18.02
C GLU A 79 9.04 -12.52 18.42
N THR A 80 7.91 -11.85 18.26
CA THR A 80 7.82 -10.39 18.40
C THR A 80 6.75 -9.94 19.40
N GLY A 81 5.82 -10.82 19.77
CA GLY A 81 4.68 -10.49 20.63
C GLY A 81 3.53 -9.78 19.90
N ASP A 82 3.78 -9.26 18.70
CA ASP A 82 2.78 -8.53 17.92
C ASP A 82 1.95 -9.45 17.03
N TRP A 83 0.63 -9.29 17.10
CA TRP A 83 -0.30 -10.02 16.24
C TRP A 83 -0.57 -9.27 14.94
N VAL A 84 -0.43 -9.97 13.82
CA VAL A 84 -0.72 -9.46 12.48
C VAL A 84 -1.79 -10.34 11.85
N SER A 85 -2.89 -9.76 11.37
CA SER A 85 -3.92 -10.54 10.67
C SER A 85 -3.37 -11.18 9.37
N PRO A 86 -3.91 -12.32 8.90
CA PRO A 86 -3.48 -12.94 7.65
C PRO A 86 -3.56 -12.02 6.43
N SER A 87 -4.57 -11.13 6.39
CA SER A 87 -4.70 -10.14 5.31
C SER A 87 -3.61 -9.07 5.38
N ALA A 88 -3.21 -8.64 6.58
CA ALA A 88 -2.08 -7.73 6.74
C ALA A 88 -0.76 -8.43 6.36
N MET A 89 -0.59 -9.71 6.75
CA MET A 89 0.56 -10.54 6.37
C MET A 89 0.67 -10.71 4.84
N CYS A 90 -0.44 -10.97 4.16
CA CYS A 90 -0.46 -11.07 2.70
C CYS A 90 -0.02 -9.75 2.03
N ARG A 91 -0.50 -8.61 2.54
CA ARG A 91 -0.12 -7.28 2.03
C ARG A 91 1.35 -6.99 2.27
N THR A 92 1.91 -7.37 3.43
CA THR A 92 3.33 -7.16 3.72
C THR A 92 4.24 -8.07 2.90
N LEU A 93 3.90 -9.35 2.74
CA LEU A 93 4.64 -10.25 1.85
C LEU A 93 4.62 -9.74 0.39
N GLY A 94 3.48 -9.22 -0.07
CA GLY A 94 3.38 -8.58 -1.38
C GLY A 94 4.25 -7.34 -1.52
N LYS A 95 4.31 -6.46 -0.50
CA LYS A 95 5.19 -5.28 -0.48
C LYS A 95 6.67 -5.64 -0.44
N LEU A 96 7.01 -6.75 0.22
CA LEU A 96 8.38 -7.27 0.31
C LEU A 96 8.78 -8.12 -0.91
N GLU A 97 7.90 -8.26 -1.91
CA GLU A 97 8.08 -9.09 -3.10
C GLU A 97 8.39 -10.58 -2.80
N LEU A 98 8.12 -11.03 -1.57
CA LEU A 98 8.29 -12.41 -1.09
C LEU A 98 7.12 -13.28 -1.56
N THR A 99 6.97 -13.40 -2.87
CA THR A 99 5.89 -14.18 -3.48
C THR A 99 6.33 -15.63 -3.69
N ARG A 100 5.49 -16.56 -3.25
CA ARG A 100 5.73 -18.00 -3.48
C ARG A 100 5.67 -18.29 -4.98
N LYS A 101 6.83 -18.59 -5.58
CA LYS A 101 6.89 -19.02 -6.97
C LYS A 101 6.24 -20.40 -7.11
N LYS A 102 5.19 -20.50 -7.94
CA LYS A 102 4.50 -21.76 -8.24
C LYS A 102 5.46 -22.74 -8.93
N LYS A 103 5.86 -23.81 -8.24
CA LYS A 103 6.58 -24.93 -8.85
C LYS A 103 5.57 -25.83 -9.59
N ARG A 104 5.83 -26.14 -10.86
CA ARG A 104 4.99 -27.05 -11.66
C ARG A 104 5.33 -28.48 -11.25
N CYS A 105 4.49 -29.11 -10.43
CA CYS A 105 4.69 -30.50 -9.99
C CYS A 105 3.89 -31.54 -10.80
N VAL A 106 3.63 -31.32 -12.10
CA VAL A 106 2.90 -32.28 -12.94
C VAL A 106 3.49 -32.39 -14.36
N PRO A 107 3.70 -33.61 -14.91
CA PRO A 107 3.83 -33.79 -16.36
C PRO A 107 2.51 -33.40 -17.02
N ALA A 108 2.58 -32.71 -18.16
CA ALA A 108 1.39 -32.26 -18.88
C ALA A 108 0.48 -33.45 -19.23
N LYS A 109 -0.74 -33.49 -18.70
CA LYS A 109 -1.78 -34.40 -19.20
C LYS A 109 -2.07 -34.04 -20.67
N PRO A 110 -2.21 -35.02 -21.59
CA PRO A 110 -2.69 -34.72 -22.93
C PRO A 110 -4.07 -34.06 -22.83
N LYS A 111 -4.24 -32.95 -23.55
CA LYS A 111 -5.48 -32.18 -23.56
C LYS A 111 -6.55 -33.01 -24.28
N ALA A 112 -7.55 -33.48 -23.55
CA ALA A 112 -8.77 -33.98 -24.17
C ALA A 112 -9.48 -32.81 -24.84
N SER A 113 -9.73 -32.94 -26.14
CA SER A 113 -10.45 -31.98 -26.96
C SER A 113 -11.92 -31.90 -26.57
N GLY A 114 -12.38 -30.68 -26.25
CA GLY A 114 -13.74 -30.17 -26.45
C GLY A 114 -14.88 -30.81 -25.66
N CYS A 115 -15.54 -30.02 -24.79
CA CYS A 115 -16.95 -30.22 -24.51
C CYS A 115 -17.77 -29.09 -25.15
N SER A 116 -18.77 -29.49 -25.91
CA SER A 116 -19.76 -28.66 -26.59
C SER A 116 -20.64 -27.95 -25.58
N SER A 117 -20.98 -26.70 -25.89
CA SER A 117 -21.92 -25.86 -25.16
C SER A 117 -23.31 -26.51 -25.10
N SER A 118 -23.85 -26.65 -23.89
CA SER A 118 -25.30 -26.68 -23.68
C SER A 118 -25.65 -25.70 -22.55
N GLY A 119 -26.27 -24.59 -22.93
CA GLY A 119 -26.79 -23.60 -22.00
C GLY A 119 -27.95 -24.17 -21.21
N SER A 120 -28.03 -23.83 -19.93
CA SER A 120 -29.21 -24.10 -19.11
C SER A 120 -29.69 -22.79 -18.50
N SER A 121 -30.88 -22.41 -18.96
CA SER A 121 -31.74 -21.31 -18.54
C SER A 121 -32.00 -21.30 -17.04
N ILE A 122 -31.77 -20.15 -16.40
CA ILE A 122 -32.27 -19.87 -15.04
C ILE A 122 -33.70 -19.35 -15.16
N GLY A 123 -34.65 -20.17 -14.69
CA GLY A 123 -36.06 -19.84 -14.55
C GLY A 123 -36.36 -19.10 -13.24
N SER A 124 -37.38 -18.25 -13.30
CA SER A 124 -37.85 -17.32 -12.29
C SER A 124 -38.66 -17.97 -11.15
N ARG A 125 -38.57 -17.41 -9.94
CA ARG A 125 -39.70 -17.08 -9.06
C ARG A 125 -39.25 -16.21 -7.89
#